data_AF-A0A2N0KM18-F1
#
_entry.id   AF-A0A2N0KM18-F1
#
_cell.length_a   1.000
_cell.length_b   1.000
_cell.length_c   1.000
_cell.angle_alpha   90.00
_cell.angle_beta   90.00
_cell.angle_gamma   90.00
#
_symmetry.space_group_name_H-M   'P 1'
#
loop_
_entity.id
_entity.type
_entity.pdbx_description
1 polymer ?
#
loop_
_entity_poly.entity_id
_entity_poly.type
_entity_poly.pdbx_seq_one_letter_code
_entity_poly.pdbx_strand_id
1 'polypeptide(L)'
;MPVSEALVLPETVRPSKYRITLQPDLNDFTFKGEQSIDLMVLEPTSTIMLNVIDLTITSVALHANGTTLTARSIDLDKGGETATLDFGETIQPGDGRLEMAFTGELNDKLMGFYRSEYTSQDGETRYLATTQFEPTDARRAFPCWDEPAKKATFEVTLVFSDEFQAVSNTPAVEEAVPGPGLKSVRFAETPIMSTYLLAFVVGNLTSITQRSESGTMVGVWTTPGKESQAGFALDTSVKLLGYFNEYFGIPYPLAKLDHIAIPDFAAGAMENWGAVTYRETALLVDPDNSSAG
;
A
#
# COMPACT_ATOMS: atom_id res chain seq x y z
N MET A 1 29.60 12.65 -1.87
CA MET A 1 29.39 11.36 -2.56
C MET A 1 29.06 11.67 -4.00
N PRO A 2 29.59 10.93 -4.99
CA PRO A 2 29.10 11.10 -6.36
C PRO A 2 27.61 10.76 -6.34
N VAL A 3 26.80 11.67 -6.87
CA VAL A 3 25.38 11.42 -7.12
C VAL A 3 25.38 10.25 -8.10
N SER A 4 25.02 9.05 -7.64
CA SER A 4 24.59 7.98 -8.54
C SER A 4 23.57 8.61 -9.48
N GLU A 5 23.78 8.56 -10.80
CA GLU A 5 22.71 8.93 -11.72
C GLU A 5 21.48 8.13 -11.29
N ALA A 6 20.42 8.83 -10.88
CA ALA A 6 19.20 8.17 -10.48
C ALA A 6 18.67 7.43 -11.71
N LEU A 7 18.46 6.12 -11.58
CA LEU A 7 17.88 5.32 -12.65
C LEU A 7 16.43 5.79 -12.88
N VAL A 8 16.15 6.29 -14.09
CA VAL A 8 14.80 6.67 -14.53
C VAL A 8 14.31 5.60 -15.49
N LEU A 9 13.09 5.11 -15.28
CA LEU A 9 12.46 4.12 -16.13
C LEU A 9 12.16 4.69 -17.54
N PRO A 10 12.23 3.86 -18.59
CA PRO A 10 11.83 4.24 -19.93
C PRO A 10 10.37 4.70 -19.99
N GLU A 11 10.08 5.65 -20.88
CA GLU A 11 8.72 6.12 -21.13
C GLU A 11 7.98 5.27 -22.18
N THR A 12 8.49 4.09 -22.52
CA THR A 12 7.89 3.20 -23.54
C THR A 12 6.54 2.64 -23.11
N VAL A 13 6.27 2.58 -21.80
CA VAL A 13 5.03 2.07 -21.22
C VAL A 13 4.55 3.00 -20.12
N ARG A 14 3.24 3.23 -20.06
CA ARG A 14 2.58 4.02 -19.03
C ARG A 14 1.48 3.21 -18.33
N PRO A 15 1.61 2.93 -17.01
CA PRO A 15 0.52 2.28 -16.26
C PRO A 15 -0.64 3.26 -16.04
N SER A 16 -1.84 2.71 -15.89
CA SER A 16 -3.06 3.50 -15.61
C SER A 16 -3.88 2.97 -14.44
N LYS A 17 -3.89 1.65 -14.21
CA LYS A 17 -4.62 1.02 -13.10
C LYS A 17 -3.92 -0.23 -12.59
N TYR A 18 -3.80 -0.34 -11.28
CA TYR A 18 -3.33 -1.52 -10.57
C TYR A 18 -4.49 -2.22 -9.87
N ARG A 19 -4.60 -3.54 -10.06
CA ARG A 19 -5.42 -4.41 -9.22
C ARG A 19 -4.47 -5.36 -8.51
N ILE A 20 -4.38 -5.26 -7.19
CA ILE A 20 -3.36 -5.93 -6.38
C ILE A 20 -4.07 -6.80 -5.35
N THR A 21 -3.76 -8.09 -5.33
CA THR A 21 -4.18 -9.03 -4.29
C THR A 21 -2.95 -9.45 -3.51
N LEU A 22 -2.95 -9.26 -2.19
CA LEU A 22 -1.86 -9.68 -1.30
C LEU A 22 -2.38 -10.58 -0.19
N GLN A 23 -1.62 -11.64 0.09
CA GLN A 23 -1.87 -12.56 1.20
C GLN A 23 -0.64 -12.60 2.11
N PRO A 24 -0.57 -11.74 3.14
CA PRO A 24 0.46 -11.84 4.18
C PRO A 24 0.28 -13.07 5.06
N ASP A 25 1.40 -13.69 5.42
CA ASP A 25 1.52 -14.72 6.45
C ASP A 25 2.32 -14.15 7.62
N LEU A 26 1.63 -13.90 8.74
CA LEU A 26 2.23 -13.34 9.96
C LEU A 26 2.90 -14.39 10.86
N ASN A 27 2.89 -15.67 10.49
CA ASN A 27 3.65 -16.72 11.18
C ASN A 27 5.01 -16.92 10.50
N ASP A 28 5.00 -17.04 9.17
CA ASP A 28 6.20 -17.26 8.37
C ASP A 28 6.88 -15.95 7.93
N PHE A 29 6.24 -14.81 8.19
CA PHE A 29 6.68 -13.47 7.76
C PHE A 29 6.96 -13.38 6.26
N THR A 30 6.06 -13.93 5.47
CA THR A 30 6.09 -13.86 4.01
C THR A 30 4.79 -13.29 3.47
N PHE A 31 4.74 -13.02 2.17
CA PHE A 31 3.48 -12.76 1.49
C PHE A 31 3.51 -13.28 0.07
N LYS A 32 2.32 -13.62 -0.42
CA LYS A 32 2.06 -13.89 -1.84
C LYS A 32 1.31 -12.71 -2.44
N GLY A 33 1.65 -12.38 -3.67
CA GLY A 33 1.01 -11.31 -4.41
C GLY A 33 0.63 -11.75 -5.82
N GLU A 34 -0.54 -11.32 -6.24
CA GLU A 34 -0.99 -11.35 -7.62
C GLU A 34 -1.42 -9.94 -8.00
N GLN A 35 -1.04 -9.49 -9.20
CA GLN A 35 -1.49 -8.21 -9.69
C GLN A 35 -1.83 -8.26 -11.18
N SER A 36 -2.71 -7.35 -11.58
CA SER A 36 -2.87 -6.99 -12.98
C SER A 36 -2.80 -5.48 -13.15
N ILE A 37 -2.05 -5.04 -14.14
CA ILE A 37 -1.77 -3.64 -14.42
C ILE A 37 -2.32 -3.32 -15.80
N ASP A 38 -3.33 -2.45 -15.86
CA ASP A 38 -3.73 -1.85 -17.13
C ASP A 38 -2.67 -0.81 -17.51
N LEU A 39 -2.20 -0.87 -18.75
CA LEU A 39 -1.11 -0.05 -19.25
C LEU A 39 -1.31 0.33 -20.72
N MET A 40 -0.55 1.33 -21.15
CA MET A 40 -0.46 1.74 -22.55
C MET A 40 0.98 1.60 -23.02
N VAL A 41 1.19 0.84 -24.08
CA VAL A 41 2.45 0.79 -24.81
C VAL A 41 2.49 1.99 -25.75
N LEU A 42 3.49 2.84 -25.58
CA LEU A 42 3.62 4.13 -26.29
C LEU A 42 4.49 4.02 -27.54
N GLU A 43 5.48 3.13 -27.50
CA GLU A 43 6.41 2.89 -28.61
C GLU A 43 6.57 1.37 -28.83
N PRO A 44 6.84 0.92 -30.08
CA PRO A 44 7.11 -0.49 -30.33
C PRO A 44 8.27 -0.99 -29.45
N THR A 45 8.06 -2.05 -28.68
CA THR A 45 9.06 -2.60 -27.76
C THR A 45 8.91 -4.12 -27.68
N SER A 46 9.99 -4.84 -27.36
CA SER A 46 9.92 -6.26 -26.98
C SER A 46 10.09 -6.49 -25.48
N THR A 47 10.40 -5.41 -24.74
CA THR A 47 10.66 -5.47 -23.30
C THR A 47 9.85 -4.44 -22.54
N ILE A 48 9.56 -4.76 -21.27
CA ILE A 48 8.96 -3.84 -20.30
C ILE A 48 9.87 -3.82 -19.08
N MET A 49 10.32 -2.62 -18.68
CA MET A 49 11.11 -2.43 -17.47
C MET A 49 10.27 -1.74 -16.38
N LEU A 50 10.38 -2.25 -15.16
CA LEU A 50 9.70 -1.73 -13.97
C LEU A 50 10.60 -1.83 -12.73
N ASN A 51 10.23 -1.18 -11.63
CA ASN A 51 10.94 -1.28 -10.36
C ASN A 51 10.51 -2.51 -9.56
N VAL A 52 11.49 -3.20 -8.99
CA VAL A 52 11.29 -4.29 -8.03
C VAL A 52 12.56 -4.51 -7.22
N ILE A 53 12.40 -4.79 -5.93
CA ILE A 53 13.50 -5.29 -5.09
C ILE A 53 12.94 -6.19 -3.99
N ASP A 54 13.73 -7.17 -3.56
CA ASP A 54 13.38 -8.14 -2.50
C ASP A 54 12.12 -8.99 -2.80
N LEU A 55 11.67 -9.05 -4.07
CA LEU A 55 10.57 -9.92 -4.52
C LEU A 55 11.07 -11.00 -5.48
N THR A 56 10.40 -12.15 -5.45
CA THR A 56 10.55 -13.22 -6.44
C THR A 56 9.33 -13.22 -7.36
N ILE A 57 9.52 -12.86 -8.63
CA ILE A 57 8.46 -12.91 -9.64
C ILE A 57 8.34 -14.36 -10.15
N THR A 58 7.15 -14.95 -10.02
CA THR A 58 6.90 -16.37 -10.32
C THR A 58 6.18 -16.57 -11.65
N SER A 59 5.41 -15.59 -12.11
CA SER A 59 4.77 -15.61 -13.43
C SER A 59 4.56 -14.20 -13.98
N VAL A 60 4.60 -14.07 -15.30
CA VAL A 60 4.35 -12.83 -16.03
C VAL A 60 3.66 -13.14 -17.36
N ALA A 61 2.52 -12.50 -17.60
CA ALA A 61 1.80 -12.55 -18.86
C ALA A 61 1.36 -11.14 -19.28
N LEU A 62 1.54 -10.80 -20.56
CA LEU A 62 1.07 -9.55 -21.14
C LEU A 62 -0.03 -9.85 -22.15
N HIS A 63 -1.20 -9.26 -21.94
CA HIS A 63 -2.28 -9.24 -22.91
C HIS A 63 -2.21 -7.93 -23.68
N ALA A 64 -1.82 -7.96 -24.95
CA ALA A 64 -1.68 -6.76 -25.79
C ALA A 64 -1.94 -7.11 -27.25
N ASN A 65 -2.44 -6.15 -28.04
CA ASN A 65 -2.69 -6.31 -29.48
C ASN A 65 -3.51 -7.57 -29.86
N GLY A 66 -4.39 -8.04 -28.99
CA GLY A 66 -5.22 -9.23 -29.21
C GLY A 66 -4.52 -10.58 -28.98
N THR A 67 -3.29 -10.57 -28.46
CA THR A 67 -2.53 -11.77 -28.12
C THR A 67 -2.16 -11.79 -26.63
N THR A 68 -1.76 -12.98 -26.14
CA THR A 68 -1.19 -13.18 -24.81
C THR A 68 0.26 -13.60 -24.98
N LEU A 69 1.18 -12.83 -24.41
CA LEU A 69 2.62 -13.07 -24.44
C LEU A 69 3.10 -13.44 -23.04
N THR A 70 3.71 -14.60 -22.87
CA THR A 70 4.42 -14.94 -21.64
C THR A 70 5.83 -14.36 -21.70
N ALA A 71 6.35 -13.85 -20.59
CA ALA A 71 7.74 -13.41 -20.55
C ALA A 71 8.68 -14.59 -20.85
N ARG A 72 9.53 -14.43 -21.86
CA ARG A 72 10.60 -15.37 -22.21
C ARG A 72 11.68 -15.40 -21.13
N SER A 73 11.98 -14.23 -20.56
CA SER A 73 12.91 -14.09 -19.43
C SER A 73 12.56 -12.88 -18.58
N ILE A 74 12.93 -12.97 -17.31
CA ILE A 74 12.82 -11.91 -16.31
C ILE A 74 14.24 -11.67 -15.81
N ASP A 75 14.83 -10.53 -16.18
CA ASP A 75 16.17 -10.14 -15.73
C ASP A 75 16.05 -9.18 -14.54
N LEU A 76 16.60 -9.58 -13.38
CA LEU A 76 16.53 -8.80 -12.14
C LEU A 76 17.86 -8.09 -11.90
N ASP A 77 17.85 -6.76 -11.99
CA ASP A 77 18.97 -5.93 -11.58
C ASP A 77 18.77 -5.46 -10.14
N LYS A 78 19.45 -6.12 -9.21
CA LYS A 78 19.43 -5.75 -7.78
C LYS A 78 20.09 -4.39 -7.50
N GLY A 79 21.06 -3.98 -8.33
CA GLY A 79 21.74 -2.69 -8.16
C GLY A 79 20.89 -1.54 -8.65
N GLY A 80 20.18 -1.73 -9.76
CA GLY A 80 19.20 -0.78 -10.32
C GLY A 80 17.81 -0.86 -9.68
N GLU A 81 17.51 -1.90 -8.90
CA GLU A 81 16.20 -2.18 -8.33
C GLU A 81 15.09 -2.30 -9.40
N THR A 82 15.41 -3.01 -10.48
CA THR A 82 14.53 -3.16 -11.64
C THR A 82 14.40 -4.61 -12.12
N ALA A 83 13.29 -4.89 -12.78
CA ALA A 83 13.11 -6.08 -13.61
C ALA A 83 12.93 -5.67 -15.07
N THR A 84 13.64 -6.33 -15.97
CA THR A 84 13.36 -6.29 -17.41
C THR A 84 12.63 -7.56 -17.82
N LEU A 85 11.38 -7.38 -18.26
CA LEU A 85 10.50 -8.43 -18.77
C LEU A 85 10.70 -8.51 -20.29
N ASP A 86 11.32 -9.57 -20.79
CA ASP A 86 11.50 -9.80 -22.24
C ASP A 86 10.42 -10.75 -22.76
N PHE A 87 9.65 -10.30 -23.74
CA PHE A 87 8.59 -11.08 -24.37
C PHE A 87 9.04 -11.76 -25.68
N GLY A 88 10.23 -11.45 -26.18
CA GLY A 88 10.80 -12.04 -27.40
C GLY A 88 10.13 -11.63 -28.72
N GLU A 89 9.00 -10.93 -28.65
CA GLU A 89 8.22 -10.44 -29.79
C GLU A 89 7.98 -8.93 -29.66
N THR A 90 7.87 -8.24 -30.81
CA THR A 90 7.58 -6.80 -30.80
C THR A 90 6.11 -6.55 -30.45
N ILE A 91 5.89 -5.92 -29.31
CA ILE A 91 4.63 -5.39 -28.84
C ILE A 91 4.41 -4.05 -29.55
N GLN A 92 3.26 -3.90 -30.21
CA GLN A 92 2.91 -2.67 -30.92
C GLN A 92 2.23 -1.68 -29.96
N PRO A 93 2.35 -0.35 -30.21
CA PRO A 93 1.65 0.65 -29.42
C PRO A 93 0.15 0.37 -29.28
N GLY A 94 -0.40 0.59 -28.09
CA GLY A 94 -1.79 0.31 -27.77
C GLY A 94 -2.01 -0.09 -26.32
N ASP A 95 -3.26 -0.37 -25.98
CA ASP A 95 -3.65 -0.82 -24.65
C ASP A 95 -3.15 -2.25 -24.39
N GLY A 96 -2.77 -2.50 -23.14
CA GLY A 96 -2.38 -3.81 -22.67
C GLY A 96 -2.71 -4.03 -21.19
N ARG A 97 -2.64 -5.28 -20.77
CA ARG A 97 -2.78 -5.70 -19.38
C ARG A 97 -1.64 -6.64 -19.00
N LEU A 98 -0.83 -6.23 -18.04
CA LEU A 98 0.28 -7.02 -17.50
C LEU A 98 -0.18 -7.74 -16.24
N GLU A 99 -0.19 -9.06 -16.25
CA GLU A 99 -0.50 -9.92 -15.12
C GLU A 99 0.78 -10.51 -14.55
N MET A 100 0.90 -10.50 -13.22
CA MET A 100 2.09 -10.98 -12.52
C MET A 100 1.72 -11.67 -11.21
N ALA A 101 2.44 -12.73 -10.90
CA ALA A 101 2.47 -13.32 -9.55
C ALA A 101 3.88 -13.21 -8.96
N PHE A 102 3.96 -13.00 -7.65
CA PHE A 102 5.21 -12.82 -6.94
C PHE A 102 5.09 -13.22 -5.47
N THR A 103 6.24 -13.39 -4.82
CA THR A 103 6.35 -13.59 -3.38
C THR A 103 7.36 -12.63 -2.78
N GLY A 104 7.16 -12.25 -1.52
CA GLY A 104 8.07 -11.40 -0.77
C GLY A 104 8.12 -11.76 0.71
N GLU A 105 8.97 -11.05 1.44
CA GLU A 105 9.13 -11.18 2.89
C GLU A 105 8.53 -9.95 3.60
N LEU A 106 7.79 -10.19 4.68
CA LEU A 106 7.45 -9.16 5.66
C LEU A 106 8.70 -8.85 6.49
N ASN A 107 9.57 -8.01 5.93
CA ASN A 107 10.85 -7.62 6.52
C ASN A 107 10.69 -6.84 7.84
N ASP A 108 11.79 -6.59 8.54
CA ASP A 108 11.88 -5.80 9.80
C ASP A 108 12.61 -4.45 9.62
N LYS A 109 12.74 -3.99 8.37
CA LYS A 109 13.49 -2.77 8.01
C LYS A 109 12.63 -1.50 8.08
N LEU A 110 11.35 -1.62 8.45
CA LEU A 110 10.37 -0.53 8.53
C LEU A 110 10.13 0.21 7.21
N MET A 111 10.27 -0.51 6.08
CA MET A 111 10.08 -0.01 4.71
C MET A 111 9.48 -1.10 3.82
N GLY A 112 8.80 -0.71 2.75
CA GLY A 112 8.09 -1.64 1.89
C GLY A 112 6.88 -2.21 2.60
N PHE A 113 6.58 -3.50 2.38
CA PHE A 113 5.60 -4.24 3.15
C PHE A 113 6.33 -5.04 4.23
N TYR A 114 6.13 -4.65 5.50
CA TYR A 114 6.97 -5.06 6.61
C TYR A 114 6.14 -5.50 7.82
N ARG A 115 6.74 -6.25 8.75
CA ARG A 115 6.12 -6.64 10.03
C ARG A 115 6.46 -5.63 11.11
N SER A 116 5.47 -5.24 11.91
CA SER A 116 5.67 -4.51 13.15
C SER A 116 5.30 -5.41 14.32
N GLU A 117 6.14 -5.40 15.35
CA GLU A 117 6.00 -6.17 16.58
C GLU A 117 5.39 -5.31 17.68
N TYR A 118 4.55 -5.90 18.52
CA TYR A 118 4.05 -5.24 19.73
C TYR A 118 3.74 -6.25 20.83
N THR A 119 3.76 -5.78 22.08
CA THR A 119 3.29 -6.56 23.22
C THR A 119 1.79 -6.33 23.42
N SER A 120 0.98 -7.38 23.37
CA SER A 120 -0.46 -7.30 23.64
C SER A 120 -0.76 -7.19 25.14
N GLN A 121 -2.03 -6.92 25.48
CA GLN A 121 -2.49 -6.72 26.86
C GLN A 121 -2.26 -7.92 27.78
N ASP A 122 -2.21 -9.13 27.23
CA ASP A 122 -1.90 -10.39 27.93
C ASP A 122 -0.38 -10.64 28.07
N GLY A 123 0.46 -9.74 27.58
CA GLY A 123 1.92 -9.82 27.64
C GLY A 123 2.56 -10.66 26.53
N GLU A 124 1.79 -11.12 25.55
CA GLU A 124 2.32 -11.87 24.41
C GLU A 124 2.89 -10.95 23.33
N THR A 125 3.93 -11.41 22.63
CA THR A 125 4.42 -10.76 21.42
C THR A 125 3.48 -11.06 20.25
N ARG A 126 2.98 -10.01 19.60
CA ARG A 126 2.12 -10.09 18.41
C ARG A 126 2.69 -9.25 17.29
N TYR A 127 2.18 -9.50 16.09
CA TYR A 127 2.62 -8.83 14.88
C TYR A 127 1.43 -8.24 14.11
N LEU A 128 1.72 -7.20 13.34
CA LEU A 128 0.89 -6.72 12.25
C LEU A 128 1.76 -6.51 11.01
N ALA A 129 1.15 -6.59 9.83
CA ALA A 129 1.80 -6.23 8.57
C ALA A 129 1.38 -4.82 8.17
N THR A 130 2.31 -3.98 7.76
CA THR A 130 2.04 -2.58 7.40
C THR A 130 3.00 -2.09 6.32
N THR A 131 2.72 -0.92 5.75
CA THR A 131 3.45 -0.36 4.62
C THR A 131 4.10 0.98 4.92
N GLN A 132 5.33 1.17 4.45
CA GLN A 132 5.97 2.49 4.34
C GLN A 132 6.69 2.54 2.97
N PHE A 133 6.15 3.30 2.03
CA PHE A 133 6.65 3.30 0.65
C PHE A 133 7.44 4.55 0.24
N GLU A 134 7.29 5.67 0.94
CA GLU A 134 8.09 6.84 0.60
C GLU A 134 9.56 6.65 1.03
N PRO A 135 10.54 6.93 0.13
CA PRO A 135 10.36 7.48 -1.22
C PRO A 135 10.18 6.44 -2.34
N THR A 136 10.79 5.25 -2.22
CA THR A 136 10.94 4.30 -3.34
C THR A 136 10.82 2.85 -2.89
N ASP A 137 9.91 2.57 -1.96
CA ASP A 137 9.77 1.25 -1.35
C ASP A 137 8.45 0.54 -1.72
N ALA A 138 7.59 1.14 -2.56
CA ALA A 138 6.44 0.41 -3.11
C ALA A 138 6.90 -0.82 -3.92
N ARG A 139 8.06 -0.70 -4.60
CA ARG A 139 8.76 -1.78 -5.30
C ARG A 139 9.19 -2.97 -4.45
N ARG A 140 9.15 -2.86 -3.11
CA ARG A 140 9.36 -3.98 -2.15
C ARG A 140 8.07 -4.72 -1.81
N ALA A 141 6.92 -4.18 -2.17
CA ALA A 141 5.61 -4.77 -1.88
C ALA A 141 4.97 -5.36 -3.14
N PHE A 142 5.13 -4.70 -4.29
CA PHE A 142 4.66 -5.17 -5.58
C PHE A 142 5.51 -4.56 -6.71
N PRO A 143 5.77 -5.28 -7.81
CA PRO A 143 6.52 -4.73 -8.93
C PRO A 143 5.73 -3.62 -9.63
N CYS A 144 6.30 -2.42 -9.80
CA CYS A 144 5.56 -1.26 -10.31
C CYS A 144 6.47 -0.20 -10.96
N TRP A 145 5.87 0.83 -11.57
CA TRP A 145 6.60 2.03 -12.00
C TRP A 145 6.69 2.98 -10.81
N ASP A 146 7.69 2.75 -9.96
CA ASP A 146 7.80 3.37 -8.64
C ASP A 146 8.49 4.74 -8.72
N GLU A 147 7.85 5.62 -9.47
CA GLU A 147 8.22 7.01 -9.68
C GLU A 147 7.00 7.90 -9.47
N PRO A 148 7.10 9.03 -8.74
CA PRO A 148 5.93 9.83 -8.36
C PRO A 148 5.15 10.39 -9.56
N ALA A 149 5.80 10.56 -10.71
CA ALA A 149 5.17 11.04 -11.94
C ALA A 149 4.28 9.97 -12.62
N LYS A 150 4.50 8.68 -12.35
CA LYS A 150 3.79 7.56 -12.99
C LYS A 150 2.52 7.20 -12.22
N LYS A 151 1.61 8.18 -12.11
CA LYS A 151 0.37 8.03 -11.34
C LYS A 151 -0.61 7.06 -11.99
N ALA A 152 -1.37 6.35 -11.15
CA ALA A 152 -2.40 5.39 -11.54
C ALA A 152 -3.51 5.33 -10.49
N THR A 153 -4.58 4.58 -10.78
CA THR A 153 -5.55 4.16 -9.75
C THR A 153 -5.18 2.79 -9.18
N PHE A 154 -5.61 2.52 -7.95
CA PHE A 154 -5.28 1.28 -7.25
C PHE A 154 -6.54 0.65 -6.67
N GLU A 155 -6.72 -0.65 -6.91
CA GLU A 155 -7.71 -1.50 -6.23
C GLU A 155 -6.95 -2.58 -5.48
N VAL A 156 -7.04 -2.56 -4.15
CA VAL A 156 -6.32 -3.49 -3.27
C VAL A 156 -7.29 -4.52 -2.70
N THR A 157 -6.88 -5.78 -2.72
CA THR A 157 -7.53 -6.90 -2.05
C THR A 157 -6.53 -7.53 -1.09
N LEU A 158 -6.91 -7.68 0.18
CA LEU A 158 -6.08 -8.29 1.21
C LEU A 158 -6.73 -9.57 1.69
N VAL A 159 -5.98 -10.67 1.68
CA VAL A 159 -6.41 -11.98 2.17
C VAL A 159 -5.62 -12.34 3.43
N PHE A 160 -6.29 -12.62 4.54
CA PHE A 160 -5.63 -12.77 5.84
C PHE A 160 -6.49 -13.60 6.81
N SER A 161 -5.96 -13.94 7.99
CA SER A 161 -6.69 -14.67 9.05
C SER A 161 -7.99 -13.95 9.42
N ASP A 162 -9.09 -14.68 9.57
CA ASP A 162 -10.42 -14.09 9.84
C ASP A 162 -10.52 -13.38 11.22
N GLU A 163 -9.55 -13.61 12.11
CA GLU A 163 -9.39 -12.92 13.38
C GLU A 163 -8.85 -11.48 13.26
N PHE A 164 -8.24 -11.13 12.13
CA PHE A 164 -7.63 -9.80 11.92
C PHE A 164 -8.58 -8.81 11.24
N GLN A 165 -8.16 -7.55 11.25
CA GLN A 165 -8.76 -6.46 10.49
C GLN A 165 -7.76 -5.95 9.46
N ALA A 166 -8.29 -5.27 8.44
CA ALA A 166 -7.47 -4.60 7.46
C ALA A 166 -7.95 -3.18 7.18
N VAL A 167 -7.00 -2.29 6.96
CA VAL A 167 -7.22 -0.87 6.63
C VAL A 167 -6.38 -0.53 5.41
N SER A 168 -6.93 0.22 4.46
CA SER A 168 -6.20 0.74 3.29
C SER A 168 -6.69 2.14 2.95
N ASN A 169 -6.24 2.76 1.85
CA ASN A 169 -6.53 4.14 1.46
C ASN A 169 -8.04 4.46 1.36
N THR A 170 -8.83 3.53 0.86
CA THR A 170 -10.25 3.70 0.53
C THR A 170 -11.14 2.77 1.37
N PRO A 171 -12.47 2.98 1.41
CA PRO A 171 -13.37 2.10 2.16
C PRO A 171 -13.39 0.67 1.60
N ALA A 172 -13.62 -0.32 2.46
CA ALA A 172 -13.94 -1.68 2.04
C ALA A 172 -15.26 -1.69 1.24
N VAL A 173 -15.29 -2.42 0.13
CA VAL A 173 -16.46 -2.54 -0.75
C VAL A 173 -16.93 -3.98 -0.92
N GLU A 174 -16.10 -4.95 -0.58
CA GLU A 174 -16.44 -6.36 -0.64
C GLU A 174 -15.64 -7.14 0.43
N GLU A 175 -16.33 -8.04 1.11
CA GLU A 175 -15.73 -9.05 1.98
C GLU A 175 -16.11 -10.44 1.49
N ALA A 176 -15.16 -11.36 1.52
CA ALA A 176 -15.36 -12.75 1.11
C ALA A 176 -14.60 -13.72 2.02
N VAL A 177 -15.01 -15.00 1.98
CA VAL A 177 -14.33 -16.10 2.69
C VAL A 177 -13.67 -17.00 1.64
N PRO A 178 -12.40 -16.75 1.27
CA PRO A 178 -11.73 -17.49 0.20
C PRO A 178 -11.32 -18.92 0.61
N GLY A 179 -11.37 -19.24 1.91
CA GLY A 179 -11.07 -20.56 2.44
C GLY A 179 -11.29 -20.62 3.96
N PRO A 180 -11.20 -21.80 4.57
CA PRO A 180 -11.35 -21.96 6.02
C PRO A 180 -10.35 -21.09 6.80
N GLY A 181 -10.85 -20.30 7.77
CA GLY A 181 -10.02 -19.43 8.61
C GLY A 181 -9.46 -18.19 7.90
N LEU A 182 -9.89 -17.90 6.67
CA LEU A 182 -9.44 -16.75 5.91
C LEU A 182 -10.58 -15.78 5.62
N LYS A 183 -10.26 -14.50 5.66
CA LYS A 183 -11.09 -13.39 5.17
C LYS A 183 -10.35 -12.69 4.04
N SER A 184 -11.11 -12.25 3.04
CA SER A 184 -10.63 -11.33 2.01
C SER A 184 -11.40 -10.02 2.10
N VAL A 185 -10.72 -8.89 2.01
CA VAL A 185 -11.33 -7.56 1.94
C VAL A 185 -10.81 -6.85 0.70
N ARG A 186 -11.71 -6.46 -0.20
CA ARG A 186 -11.41 -5.59 -1.34
C ARG A 186 -11.84 -4.16 -1.02
N PHE A 187 -10.93 -3.23 -1.26
CA PHE A 187 -11.15 -1.80 -1.06
C PHE A 187 -11.55 -1.12 -2.36
N ALA A 188 -12.26 0.00 -2.26
CA ALA A 188 -12.68 0.77 -3.43
C ALA A 188 -11.45 1.27 -4.24
N GLU A 189 -11.63 1.50 -5.53
CA GLU A 189 -10.59 2.10 -6.35
C GLU A 189 -10.20 3.51 -5.84
N THR A 190 -8.89 3.79 -5.76
CA THR A 190 -8.37 5.10 -5.38
C THR A 190 -8.53 6.13 -6.51
N PRO A 191 -8.52 7.44 -6.22
CA PRO A 191 -8.18 8.44 -7.23
C PRO A 191 -6.78 8.20 -7.83
N ILE A 192 -6.49 8.90 -8.92
CA ILE A 192 -5.16 8.90 -9.53
C ILE A 192 -4.14 9.43 -8.52
N MET A 193 -3.20 8.57 -8.11
CA MET A 193 -2.16 8.90 -7.13
C MET A 193 -0.85 8.21 -7.47
N SER A 194 0.22 8.59 -6.78
CA SER A 194 1.55 7.99 -6.92
C SER A 194 1.66 6.71 -6.08
N THR A 195 2.54 5.78 -6.48
CA THR A 195 2.78 4.50 -5.80
C THR A 195 3.10 4.65 -4.31
N TYR A 196 3.91 5.64 -3.95
CA TYR A 196 4.35 5.87 -2.57
C TYR A 196 3.22 6.21 -1.58
N LEU A 197 2.05 6.64 -2.07
CA LEU A 197 0.89 6.98 -1.24
C LEU A 197 0.00 5.76 -0.94
N LEU A 198 0.18 4.64 -1.64
CA LEU A 198 -0.56 3.42 -1.34
C LEU A 198 -0.19 2.95 0.06
N ALA A 199 -1.19 2.56 0.84
CA ALA A 199 -0.99 1.99 2.16
C ALA A 199 -2.00 0.92 2.49
N PHE A 200 -1.55 -0.07 3.25
CA PHE A 200 -2.41 -1.07 3.84
C PHE A 200 -1.80 -1.66 5.10
N VAL A 201 -2.68 -2.02 6.04
CA VAL A 201 -2.32 -2.61 7.32
C VAL A 201 -3.21 -3.82 7.56
N VAL A 202 -2.63 -4.93 8.01
CA VAL A 202 -3.33 -6.16 8.40
C VAL A 202 -2.85 -6.58 9.78
N GLY A 203 -3.77 -6.76 10.72
CA GLY A 203 -3.45 -7.25 12.05
C GLY A 203 -4.63 -7.18 13.01
N ASN A 204 -4.39 -7.47 14.29
CA ASN A 204 -5.39 -7.27 15.33
C ASN A 204 -5.50 -5.77 15.64
N LEU A 205 -6.51 -5.13 15.04
CA LEU A 205 -6.72 -3.69 15.10
C LEU A 205 -8.14 -3.38 15.59
N THR A 206 -8.26 -2.25 16.27
CA THR A 206 -9.51 -1.66 16.75
C THR A 206 -9.54 -0.20 16.33
N SER A 207 -10.72 0.41 16.31
CA SER A 207 -10.84 1.83 15.97
C SER A 207 -12.00 2.53 16.66
N ILE A 208 -11.83 3.84 16.80
CA ILE A 208 -12.92 4.78 17.08
C ILE A 208 -13.12 5.66 15.85
N THR A 209 -14.37 6.04 15.59
CA THR A 209 -14.72 6.81 14.38
C THR A 209 -15.68 7.94 14.68
N GLN A 210 -15.62 8.98 13.85
CA GLN A 210 -16.53 10.10 13.88
C GLN A 210 -16.75 10.62 12.45
N ARG A 211 -18.01 10.86 12.10
CA ARG A 211 -18.33 11.49 10.82
C ARG A 211 -18.14 13.01 10.93
N SER A 212 -17.34 13.57 10.05
CA SER A 212 -17.17 15.02 9.91
C SER A 212 -18.42 15.68 9.31
N GLU A 213 -18.52 17.01 9.44
CA GLU A 213 -19.62 17.78 8.86
C GLU A 213 -19.67 17.69 7.33
N SER A 214 -18.52 17.52 6.66
CA SER A 214 -18.44 17.30 5.21
C SER A 214 -18.80 15.87 4.79
N GLY A 215 -19.16 15.00 5.73
CA GLY A 215 -19.60 13.62 5.48
C GLY A 215 -18.47 12.59 5.44
N THR A 216 -17.20 13.00 5.38
CA THR A 216 -16.03 12.11 5.47
C THR A 216 -16.02 11.39 6.82
N MET A 217 -15.88 10.06 6.81
CA MET A 217 -15.68 9.28 8.02
C MET A 217 -14.22 9.40 8.48
N VAL A 218 -13.99 9.93 9.67
CA VAL A 218 -12.66 10.00 10.28
C VAL A 218 -12.52 8.85 11.25
N GLY A 219 -11.41 8.11 11.17
CA GLY A 219 -11.11 6.99 12.06
C GLY A 219 -9.73 7.12 12.69
N VAL A 220 -9.59 6.62 13.92
CA VAL A 220 -8.29 6.40 14.55
C VAL A 220 -8.16 4.92 14.88
N TRP A 221 -7.20 4.26 14.25
CA TRP A 221 -6.92 2.84 14.38
C TRP A 221 -5.70 2.60 15.26
N THR A 222 -5.77 1.58 16.11
CA THR A 222 -4.69 1.19 17.02
C THR A 222 -4.75 -0.31 17.32
N THR A 223 -3.74 -0.83 18.01
CA THR A 223 -3.78 -2.14 18.66
C THR A 223 -4.75 -2.12 19.86
N PRO A 224 -5.42 -3.25 20.19
CA PRO A 224 -6.34 -3.35 21.31
C PRO A 224 -5.74 -2.90 22.66
N GLY A 225 -6.51 -2.15 23.43
CA GLY A 225 -6.12 -1.64 24.74
C GLY A 225 -5.66 -0.19 24.77
N LYS A 226 -5.59 0.47 23.61
CA LYS A 226 -5.16 1.86 23.46
C LYS A 226 -6.27 2.78 22.94
N GLU A 227 -7.50 2.30 22.82
CA GLU A 227 -8.64 3.03 22.26
C GLU A 227 -8.95 4.31 23.05
N SER A 228 -8.78 4.29 24.37
CA SER A 228 -8.98 5.45 25.23
C SER A 228 -8.03 6.61 24.90
N GLN A 229 -6.87 6.32 24.29
CA GLN A 229 -5.85 7.30 23.93
C GLN A 229 -6.10 7.94 22.55
N ALA A 230 -7.02 7.39 21.76
CA ALA A 230 -7.31 7.84 20.40
C ALA A 230 -8.25 9.06 20.34
N GLY A 231 -8.99 9.35 21.43
CA GLY A 231 -10.06 10.35 21.44
C GLY A 231 -9.60 11.76 21.07
N PHE A 232 -8.44 12.18 21.57
CA PHE A 232 -7.86 13.49 21.26
C PHE A 232 -7.54 13.64 19.77
N ALA A 233 -6.90 12.62 19.17
CA ALA A 233 -6.55 12.62 17.76
C ALA A 233 -7.80 12.63 16.86
N LEU A 234 -8.84 11.87 17.23
CA LEU A 234 -10.09 11.83 16.48
C LEU A 234 -10.78 13.20 16.44
N ASP A 235 -10.98 13.81 17.61
CA ASP A 235 -11.60 15.14 17.72
C ASP A 235 -10.79 16.22 16.99
N THR A 236 -9.47 16.19 17.14
CA THR A 236 -8.57 17.13 16.47
C THR A 236 -8.60 16.96 14.96
N SER A 237 -8.56 15.72 14.46
CA SER A 237 -8.61 15.44 13.02
C SER A 237 -9.91 15.91 12.38
N VAL A 238 -11.06 15.65 13.01
CA VAL A 238 -12.36 16.13 12.50
C VAL A 238 -12.40 17.65 12.39
N LYS A 239 -11.88 18.37 13.40
CA LYS A 239 -11.80 19.84 13.39
C LYS A 239 -10.84 20.36 12.32
N LEU A 240 -9.65 19.77 12.22
CA LEU A 240 -8.66 20.17 11.21
C LEU A 240 -9.13 19.88 9.79
N LEU A 241 -9.81 18.76 9.55
CA LEU A 241 -10.41 18.44 8.26
C LEU A 241 -11.44 19.50 7.86
N GLY A 242 -12.33 19.88 8.79
CA GLY A 242 -13.29 20.97 8.56
C GLY A 242 -12.59 22.30 8.24
N TYR A 243 -11.59 22.66 9.04
CA TYR A 243 -10.79 23.87 8.82
C TYR A 243 -10.09 23.87 7.45
N PHE A 244 -9.43 22.78 7.04
CA PHE A 244 -8.71 22.73 5.77
C PHE A 244 -9.66 22.71 4.56
N ASN A 245 -10.83 22.06 4.68
CA ASN A 245 -11.86 22.13 3.64
C ASN A 245 -12.31 23.57 3.40
N GLU A 246 -12.53 24.35 4.46
CA GLU A 246 -12.91 25.76 4.37
C GLU A 246 -11.73 26.62 3.86
N TYR A 247 -10.56 26.46 4.47
CA TYR A 247 -9.38 27.28 4.18
C TYR A 247 -8.91 27.14 2.73
N PHE A 248 -8.85 25.90 2.21
CA PHE A 248 -8.46 25.67 0.81
C PHE A 248 -9.62 25.84 -0.17
N GLY A 249 -10.87 25.90 0.30
CA GLY A 249 -12.07 25.95 -0.55
C GLY A 249 -12.28 24.69 -1.40
N ILE A 250 -11.58 23.60 -1.09
CA ILE A 250 -11.64 22.32 -1.79
C ILE A 250 -11.94 21.25 -0.75
N PRO A 251 -13.13 20.62 -0.79
CA PRO A 251 -13.45 19.52 0.10
C PRO A 251 -12.49 18.33 -0.09
N TYR A 252 -12.14 17.68 1.01
CA TYR A 252 -11.39 16.43 0.98
C TYR A 252 -12.12 15.38 0.13
N PRO A 253 -11.43 14.77 -0.86
CA PRO A 253 -12.11 14.04 -1.93
C PRO A 253 -12.46 12.59 -1.60
N LEU A 254 -11.93 12.01 -0.52
CA LEU A 254 -12.22 10.62 -0.16
C LEU A 254 -13.35 10.51 0.86
N ALA A 255 -14.08 9.40 0.80
CA ALA A 255 -15.17 9.10 1.73
C ALA A 255 -14.70 8.85 3.17
N LYS A 256 -13.41 8.54 3.37
CA LYS A 256 -12.80 8.33 4.69
C LYS A 256 -11.41 8.94 4.81
N LEU A 257 -11.01 9.19 6.06
CA LEU A 257 -9.67 9.55 6.47
C LEU A 257 -9.34 8.78 7.76
N ASP A 258 -8.50 7.76 7.63
CA ASP A 258 -8.02 7.00 8.78
C ASP A 258 -6.64 7.49 9.21
N HIS A 259 -6.46 7.60 10.53
CA HIS A 259 -5.18 7.77 11.19
C HIS A 259 -4.82 6.47 11.89
N ILE A 260 -3.65 5.90 11.61
CA ILE A 260 -3.30 4.54 12.04
C ILE A 260 -2.04 4.60 12.90
N ALA A 261 -2.17 4.27 14.18
CA ALA A 261 -1.05 4.13 15.10
C ALA A 261 -0.31 2.81 14.83
N ILE A 262 0.94 2.89 14.39
CA ILE A 262 1.82 1.76 14.12
C ILE A 262 2.85 1.64 15.25
N PRO A 263 2.99 0.46 15.91
CA PRO A 263 3.95 0.25 17.00
C PRO A 263 5.40 0.55 16.59
N ASP A 264 5.86 -0.03 15.48
CA ASP A 264 7.18 0.24 14.91
C ASP A 264 7.05 1.04 13.63
N PHE A 265 7.43 2.31 13.68
CA PHE A 265 7.35 3.21 12.53
C PHE A 265 8.61 4.06 12.41
N ALA A 266 9.26 4.03 11.24
CA ALA A 266 10.58 4.65 11.06
C ALA A 266 10.51 6.19 11.13
N ALA A 267 9.50 6.78 10.50
CA ALA A 267 9.26 8.22 10.50
C ALA A 267 8.39 8.66 11.70
N GLY A 268 8.01 9.93 11.78
CA GLY A 268 7.01 10.40 12.75
C GLY A 268 5.58 10.05 12.33
N ALA A 269 5.28 10.31 11.05
CA ALA A 269 4.03 10.00 10.37
C ALA A 269 4.28 9.90 8.85
N MET A 270 3.30 9.42 8.10
CA MET A 270 3.31 9.37 6.63
C MET A 270 1.90 9.63 6.09
N GLU A 271 1.78 10.52 5.10
CA GLU A 271 0.51 11.07 4.58
C GLU A 271 -0.22 10.20 3.56
N ASN A 272 -0.12 8.87 3.68
CA ASN A 272 -0.78 7.94 2.76
C ASN A 272 -2.27 8.30 2.60
N TRP A 273 -2.71 8.53 1.36
CA TRP A 273 -3.97 9.23 1.10
C TRP A 273 -5.18 8.44 1.64
N GLY A 274 -5.82 8.96 2.70
CA GLY A 274 -6.96 8.30 3.35
C GLY A 274 -6.60 7.24 4.40
N ALA A 275 -5.32 6.95 4.63
CA ALA A 275 -4.82 5.97 5.59
C ALA A 275 -3.48 6.42 6.19
N VAL A 276 -3.46 7.60 6.82
CA VAL A 276 -2.25 8.25 7.35
C VAL A 276 -1.68 7.41 8.49
N THR A 277 -0.40 7.03 8.40
CA THR A 277 0.26 6.21 9.42
C THR A 277 1.11 7.06 10.37
N TYR A 278 1.24 6.64 11.62
CA TYR A 278 1.92 7.37 12.68
C TYR A 278 2.72 6.42 13.57
N ARG A 279 3.81 6.90 14.18
CA ARG A 279 4.25 6.33 15.45
C ARG A 279 3.15 6.49 16.49
N GLU A 280 3.00 5.52 17.37
CA GLU A 280 2.02 5.62 18.47
C GLU A 280 2.18 6.93 19.27
N THR A 281 3.41 7.33 19.59
CA THR A 281 3.71 8.56 20.34
C THR A 281 3.39 9.86 19.60
N ALA A 282 3.14 9.79 18.29
CA ALA A 282 2.75 10.95 17.47
C ALA A 282 1.23 11.07 17.30
N LEU A 283 0.45 10.07 17.73
CA LEU A 283 -1.00 10.02 17.53
C LEU A 283 -1.78 9.78 18.82
N LEU A 284 -1.34 8.86 19.67
CA LEU A 284 -2.05 8.45 20.87
C LEU A 284 -1.68 9.36 22.05
N VAL A 285 -2.70 9.81 22.78
CA VAL A 285 -2.56 10.71 23.93
C VAL A 285 -3.17 10.05 25.15
N ASP A 286 -2.34 9.73 26.13
CA ASP A 286 -2.76 9.21 27.43
C ASP A 286 -3.05 10.39 28.37
N PRO A 287 -4.29 10.61 28.81
CA PRO A 287 -4.65 11.73 29.69
C PRO A 287 -3.88 11.77 31.01
N ASP A 288 -3.42 10.62 31.51
CA ASP A 288 -2.74 10.50 32.80
C ASP A 288 -1.22 10.66 32.68
N ASN A 289 -0.64 10.34 31.51
CA ASN A 289 0.81 10.22 31.32
C ASN A 289 1.39 11.10 30.20
N SER A 290 0.58 11.64 29.30
CA SER A 290 1.03 12.52 28.21
C SER A 290 1.04 13.99 28.66
N SER A 291 2.15 14.68 28.40
CA SER A 291 2.27 16.13 28.61
C SER A 291 2.26 16.88 27.27
N ALA A 292 1.77 18.12 27.27
CA ALA A 292 2.12 19.06 26.20
C ALA A 292 3.63 19.33 26.28
N GLY A 293 4.38 18.91 25.26
CA GLY A 293 5.83 19.13 25.17
C GLY A 293 6.22 20.59 25.12
#